data_AF-A0A955NA43-F1
#
_entry.id   AF-A0A955NA43-F1
#
_cell.length_a   1.000
_cell.length_b   1.000
_cell.length_c   1.000
_cell.angle_alpha   90.00
_cell.angle_beta   90.00
_cell.angle_gamma   90.00
#
_symmetry.space_group_name_H-M   'P 1'
#
loop_
_entity.id
_entity.type
_entity.pdbx_description
1 polymer ?
#
loop_
_entity_poly.entity_id
_entity_poly.type
_entity_poly.pdbx_seq_one_letter_code
_entity_poly.pdbx_strand_id
1 'polypeptide(L)' 'KNRHLLTVHHKDGNHHNNPPDGSNWENLCMYCHDDEHSRGILGDYLRKAKEDKP' A
#
# COMPACT_ATOMS: atom_id res chain seq x y z
N LYS A 1 -15.03 -2.13 -17.21
CA LYS A 1 -13.71 -2.71 -16.85
C LYS A 1 -13.94 -3.65 -15.66
N ASN A 2 -14.26 -4.92 -15.91
CA ASN A 2 -14.56 -5.87 -14.83
C ASN A 2 -13.25 -6.37 -14.21
N ARG A 3 -12.89 -5.82 -13.05
CA ARG A 3 -11.74 -6.29 -12.25
C ARG A 3 -12.27 -7.40 -11.36
N HIS A 4 -12.40 -8.60 -11.92
CA HIS A 4 -13.02 -9.75 -11.24
C HIS A 4 -12.18 -10.34 -10.11
N LEU A 5 -10.88 -10.06 -10.06
CA LEU A 5 -10.03 -10.40 -8.93
C LEU A 5 -9.80 -9.14 -8.08
N LEU A 6 -10.37 -9.17 -6.88
CA LEU A 6 -10.07 -8.22 -5.81
C LEU A 6 -9.13 -8.89 -4.79
N THR A 7 -8.19 -8.12 -4.28
CA THR A 7 -7.22 -8.48 -3.25
C THR A 7 -7.37 -7.53 -2.08
N VAL A 8 -7.12 -8.03 -0.86
CA VAL A 8 -7.13 -7.20 0.35
C VAL A 8 -5.80 -6.47 0.48
N HIS A 9 -5.87 -5.17 0.75
CA HIS A 9 -4.73 -4.29 0.98
C HIS A 9 -4.84 -3.63 2.37
N HIS A 10 -3.72 -3.50 3.07
CA HIS A 10 -3.59 -2.73 4.32
C HIS A 10 -3.26 -1.26 3.99
N LYS A 11 -4.22 -0.35 4.20
CA LYS A 11 -4.12 1.07 3.82
C LYS A 11 -2.92 1.79 4.41
N ASP A 12 -2.55 1.43 5.64
CA ASP A 12 -1.42 2.03 6.36
C ASP A 12 -0.08 1.32 6.11
N GLY A 13 -0.07 0.24 5.33
CA GLY A 13 1.10 -0.60 5.09
C GLY A 13 1.54 -1.46 6.29
N ASN A 14 0.84 -1.42 7.42
CA ASN A 14 1.17 -2.20 8.60
C ASN A 14 0.34 -3.48 8.69
N HIS A 15 0.97 -4.62 8.36
CA HIS A 15 0.34 -5.95 8.41
C HIS A 15 -0.14 -6.40 9.81
N HIS A 16 0.26 -5.71 10.87
CA HIS A 16 -0.16 -6.00 12.25
C HIS A 16 -1.35 -5.14 12.72
N ASN A 17 -1.67 -4.03 12.03
CA ASN A 17 -2.81 -3.20 12.36
C ASN A 17 -4.09 -3.81 11.75
N ASN A 18 -4.70 -4.74 12.49
CA ASN A 18 -5.88 -5.50 12.06
C ASN A 18 -7.09 -5.15 12.94
N PRO A 19 -7.66 -3.93 12.80
CA PRO A 19 -8.80 -3.54 13.59
C PRO A 19 -10.03 -4.38 13.21
N PRO A 20 -10.84 -4.82 14.18
CA PRO A 20 -11.96 -5.73 13.94
C PRO A 20 -13.09 -5.11 13.11
N ASP A 21 -13.11 -3.78 12.98
CA ASP A 21 -14.05 -3.04 12.15
C ASP A 21 -13.63 -2.97 10.67
N GLY A 22 -12.46 -3.50 10.30
CA GLY A 22 -11.93 -3.49 8.94
C GLY A 22 -11.50 -2.11 8.44
N SER A 23 -11.38 -1.11 9.31
CA SER A 23 -11.06 0.27 8.94
C SER A 23 -9.72 0.40 8.20
N ASN A 24 -8.76 -0.49 8.47
CA ASN A 24 -7.45 -0.52 7.81
C ASN A 24 -7.40 -1.30 6.48
N TRP A 25 -8.51 -1.89 6.04
CA TRP A 25 -8.51 -2.71 4.81
C TRP A 25 -9.26 -2.05 3.66
N GLU A 26 -8.79 -2.29 2.44
CA GLU A 26 -9.52 -2.01 1.21
C GLU A 26 -9.37 -3.13 0.18
N ASN A 27 -10.31 -3.20 -0.75
CA ASN A 27 -10.28 -4.16 -1.85
C ASN A 27 -9.78 -3.48 -3.11
N LEU A 28 -8.64 -3.93 -3.60
CA LEU A 28 -8.01 -3.42 -4.80
C LEU A 28 -7.97 -4.50 -5.88
N CYS A 29 -7.89 -4.08 -7.14
CA CYS A 29 -7.54 -5.03 -8.20
C CYS A 29 -6.07 -5.43 -8.08
N MET A 30 -5.66 -6.59 -8.60
CA MET A 30 -4.25 -7.02 -8.54
C MET A 30 -3.27 -5.93 -9.03
N TYR A 31 -3.53 -5.33 -10.20
CA TYR A 31 -2.68 -4.25 -10.72
C TYR A 31 -2.68 -2.98 -9.85
N CYS A 32 -3.80 -2.70 -9.19
CA CYS A 32 -3.96 -1.55 -8.32
C CYS A 32 -3.18 -1.79 -7.01
N HIS A 33 -3.22 -3.02 -6.52
CA HIS A 33 -2.52 -3.46 -5.31
C HIS A 33 -1.00 -3.41 -5.50
N ASP A 34 -0.50 -3.92 -6.63
CA ASP A 34 0.93 -3.90 -6.94
C ASP A 34 1.47 -2.48 -7.17
N ASP A 35 0.68 -1.60 -7.81
CA ASP A 35 1.05 -0.18 -8.01
C ASP A 35 1.17 0.56 -6.67
N GLU A 36 0.26 0.32 -5.73
CA GLU A 36 0.29 0.96 -4.40
C GLU A 36 1.55 0.56 -3.61
N HIS A 37 1.87 -0.74 -3.56
CA HIS A 37 3.11 -1.20 -2.93
C HIS A 37 4.36 -0.62 -3.60
N SER A 38 4.36 -0.51 -4.93
CA SER A 38 5.49 0.06 -5.68
C SER A 38 5.69 1.55 -5.37
N ARG A 39 4.60 2.32 -5.24
CA ARG A 39 4.64 3.72 -4.82
C ARG A 39 5.17 3.88 -3.41
N GLY A 40 4.77 3.00 -2.48
CA GLY A 40 5.27 2.99 -1.10
C GLY A 40 6.80 2.85 -1.05
N ILE A 41 7.33 1.83 -1.72
CA ILE A 41 8.79 1.58 -1.80
C ILE A 41 9.53 2.78 -2.40
N LEU A 42 9.00 3.35 -3.49
CA LEU A 42 9.59 4.53 -4.12
C LEU A 42 9.55 5.74 -3.17
N GLY A 43 8.44 5.94 -2.45
CA GLY A 43 8.29 7.00 -1.45
C GLY A 43 9.35 6.90 -0.36
N ASP A 44 9.59 5.69 0.16
CA ASP A 44 10.63 5.44 1.16
C ASP A 44 12.04 5.72 0.63
N TYR A 45 12.34 5.26 -0.59
CA TYR A 45 13.61 5.54 -1.25
C TYR A 45 13.86 7.05 -1.41
N LEU A 46 12.84 7.79 -1.88
CA LEU A 46 12.94 9.23 -2.08
C LEU A 46 13.02 10.00 -0.76
N ARG A 47 12.32 9.55 0.29
CA ARG A 47 12.43 10.14 1.63
C ARG A 47 13.86 10.01 2.15
N LYS A 48 14.42 8.79 2.10
CA LYS A 48 15.79 8.54 2.52
C LYS A 48 16.80 9.39 1.74
N ALA A 49 16.65 9.48 0.42
CA ALA A 49 17.52 10.31 -0.41
C ALA A 49 17.45 11.82 -0.06
N LYS A 50 16.33 12.31 0.49
CA LYS A 50 16.22 13.69 1.00
C LYS A 50 16.87 13.86 2.37
N GLU A 51 16.77 12.87 3.25
CA GLU A 51 17.37 12.87 4.59
C GLU A 51 18.90 12.75 4.55
N ASP A 52 19.43 11.98 3.59
CA ASP A 52 20.88 11.81 3.37
C ASP A 52 21.54 13.03 2.69
N LYS A 53 20.78 14.12 2.43
CA LYS A 53 21.32 15.35 1.86
C LYS A 53 21.99 16.18 2.96
N PRO A 54 23.25 16.61 2.80
CA PRO A 54 23.95 17.43 3.79
C PRO A 54 23.33 18.81 3.98
#